data_AF-A0A242CJQ9-F1
#
_entry.id   AF-A0A242CJQ9-F1
#
_cell.length_a   1.000
_cell.length_b   1.000
_cell.length_c   1.000
_cell.angle_alpha   90.00
_cell.angle_beta   90.00
_cell.angle_gamma   90.00
#
_symmetry.space_group_name_H-M   'P 1'
#
loop_
_entity.id
_entity.type
_entity.pdbx_description
1 polymer ?
#
loop_
_entity_poly.entity_id
_entity_poly.type
_entity_poly.pdbx_seq_one_letter_code
_entity_poly.pdbx_strand_id
1 'polypeptide(L)'
;MKNITYYYGENRQLHTIISDPLFNRIVDYFLDHQGAEVILRQIKTDFSNETNLEHFLDKLIKHNLLERKNRRYSLTFPIYNEKKTIEIPDSINKSIEVLGQDRCTRFFIFGEWLWSFLFAEEQDYFFGVVDSLSQQPVFLTKKEVGNNDFKFISISHENSQPFDLATYFMCLSSRKPLPATFQPLQNLIGDVDIDYFVTQTKKIIRATKRNKIKNSKRNIFQEALLLTNDLKKDANGICYTTTLVLEEQPTIVDEALFDRLGHEVSLLWDTIADRNQRVFAKQEIYSSLFNKYFEEQESLSYFKTT
;
A
#
# COMPACT_ATOMS: atom_id res chain seq x y z
N MET A 1 7.61 -11.21 22.69
CA MET A 1 7.45 -11.25 21.23
C MET A 1 7.72 -9.87 20.70
N LYS A 2 8.71 -9.72 19.82
CA LYS A 2 8.91 -8.44 19.13
C LYS A 2 7.75 -8.28 18.14
N ASN A 3 7.13 -7.11 18.08
CA ASN A 3 6.10 -6.88 17.08
C ASN A 3 6.80 -6.62 15.75
N ILE A 4 6.71 -7.55 14.80
CA ILE A 4 7.41 -7.48 13.52
C ILE A 4 6.37 -7.52 12.41
N THR A 5 6.38 -6.49 11.57
CA THR A 5 5.59 -6.45 10.34
C THR A 5 6.47 -6.92 9.19
N TYR A 6 5.99 -7.86 8.38
CA TYR A 6 6.74 -8.43 7.27
C TYR A 6 6.25 -7.87 5.94
N TYR A 7 7.20 -7.44 5.12
CA TYR A 7 6.99 -6.86 3.81
C TYR A 7 7.59 -7.77 2.76
N TYR A 8 6.82 -8.06 1.73
CA TYR A 8 7.21 -8.98 0.67
C TYR A 8 6.51 -8.64 -0.64
N GLY A 9 7.16 -8.97 -1.76
CA GLY A 9 6.57 -8.85 -3.09
C GLY A 9 5.35 -9.76 -3.26
N GLU A 10 4.58 -9.59 -4.35
CA GLU A 10 3.34 -10.35 -4.57
C GLU A 10 3.57 -11.87 -4.66
N ASN A 11 3.45 -12.56 -3.53
CA ASN A 11 3.50 -14.02 -3.45
C ASN A 11 2.45 -14.53 -2.46
N ARG A 12 1.34 -15.05 -3.01
CA ARG A 12 0.22 -15.56 -2.20
C ARG A 12 0.62 -16.64 -1.20
N GLN A 13 1.70 -17.40 -1.46
CA GLN A 13 2.15 -18.47 -0.55
C GLN A 13 2.87 -17.90 0.67
N LEU A 14 3.57 -16.76 0.54
CA LEU A 14 4.23 -16.09 1.65
C LEU A 14 3.20 -15.57 2.67
N HIS A 15 2.10 -14.99 2.20
CA HIS A 15 1.01 -14.54 3.10
C HIS A 15 0.50 -15.69 3.98
N THR A 16 0.28 -16.88 3.42
CA THR A 16 -0.18 -18.05 4.19
C THR A 16 0.85 -18.51 5.22
N ILE A 17 2.15 -18.37 4.93
CA ILE A 17 3.22 -18.73 5.86
C ILE A 17 3.30 -17.74 7.01
N ILE A 18 3.30 -16.44 6.72
CA ILE A 18 3.44 -15.38 7.72
C ILE A 18 2.24 -15.32 8.66
N SER A 19 1.05 -15.69 8.16
CA SER A 19 -0.17 -15.74 8.97
C SER A 19 -0.18 -16.90 9.99
N ASP A 20 0.73 -17.88 9.86
CA ASP A 20 0.85 -19.00 10.79
C ASP A 20 1.53 -18.53 12.10
N PRO A 21 0.92 -18.72 13.28
CA PRO A 21 1.53 -18.33 14.56
C PRO A 21 2.91 -18.95 14.81
N LEU A 22 3.19 -20.12 14.23
CA LEU A 22 4.49 -20.78 14.34
C LEU A 22 5.60 -19.97 13.66
N PHE A 23 5.28 -19.21 12.60
CA PHE A 23 6.24 -18.36 11.89
C PHE A 23 6.90 -17.35 12.83
N ASN A 24 6.10 -16.56 13.53
CA ASN A 24 6.61 -15.54 14.46
C ASN A 24 7.43 -16.14 15.59
N ARG A 25 7.04 -17.31 16.10
CA ARG A 25 7.81 -18.01 17.14
C ARG A 25 9.17 -18.47 16.63
N ILE A 26 9.24 -18.97 15.39
CA ILE A 26 10.50 -19.37 14.77
C ILE A 26 11.39 -18.14 14.53
N VAL A 27 10.83 -17.04 14.02
CA VAL A 27 11.59 -15.80 13.80
C VAL A 27 12.13 -15.26 15.13
N ASP A 28 11.29 -15.13 16.16
CA ASP A 28 11.71 -14.72 17.50
C ASP A 28 12.84 -15.62 18.03
N TYR A 29 12.73 -16.94 17.85
CA TYR A 29 13.77 -17.88 18.25
C TYR A 29 15.11 -17.61 17.57
N PHE A 30 15.13 -17.41 16.25
CA PHE A 30 16.37 -17.10 15.52
C PHE A 30 16.92 -15.71 15.86
N LEU A 31 16.06 -14.75 16.18
CA LEU A 31 16.47 -13.42 16.64
C LEU A 31 17.16 -13.47 18.01
N ASP A 32 16.67 -14.29 18.93
CA ASP A 32 17.26 -14.46 20.26
C ASP A 32 18.59 -15.24 20.22
N HIS A 33 18.81 -16.02 19.16
CA HIS A 33 20.02 -16.80 18.92
C HIS A 33 20.93 -16.19 17.83
N GLN A 34 20.84 -14.89 17.58
CA GLN A 34 21.70 -14.22 16.60
C GLN A 34 23.19 -14.47 16.88
N GLY A 35 23.91 -14.94 15.85
CA GLY A 35 25.34 -15.28 15.96
C GLY A 35 25.64 -16.66 16.54
N ALA A 36 24.63 -17.42 16.97
CA ALA A 36 24.80 -18.79 17.41
C ALA A 36 24.58 -19.80 16.27
N GLU A 37 25.29 -20.93 16.34
CA GLU A 37 25.10 -22.04 15.42
C GLU A 37 23.86 -22.86 15.79
N VAL A 38 22.71 -22.51 15.21
CA VAL A 38 21.44 -23.21 15.48
C VAL A 38 21.35 -24.53 14.72
N ILE A 39 21.14 -25.64 15.44
CA ILE A 39 20.96 -26.99 14.85
C ILE A 39 19.54 -27.54 15.05
N LEU A 40 19.12 -28.47 14.19
CA LEU A 40 17.80 -29.10 14.25
C LEU A 40 17.48 -29.69 15.63
N ARG A 41 18.48 -30.26 16.32
CA ARG A 41 18.28 -30.83 17.65
C ARG A 41 17.83 -29.77 18.67
N GLN A 42 18.41 -28.57 18.64
CA GLN A 42 18.03 -27.47 19.52
C GLN A 42 16.61 -27.01 19.22
N ILE A 43 16.32 -26.77 17.93
CA ILE A 43 14.98 -26.37 17.48
C ILE A 43 13.93 -27.40 17.93
N LYS A 44 14.18 -28.70 17.78
CA LYS A 44 13.26 -29.76 18.24
C LYS A 44 13.05 -29.78 19.75
N THR A 45 14.06 -29.44 20.53
CA THR A 45 13.95 -29.36 21.99
C THR A 45 13.06 -28.20 22.40
N ASP A 46 13.27 -27.03 21.81
CA ASP A 46 12.57 -25.79 22.18
C ASP A 46 11.13 -25.74 21.61
N PHE A 47 10.86 -26.48 20.53
CA PHE A 47 9.55 -26.62 19.89
C PHE A 47 8.97 -28.03 20.03
N SER A 48 9.25 -28.71 21.14
CA SER A 48 8.87 -30.12 21.37
C SER A 48 7.36 -30.41 21.27
N ASN A 49 6.51 -29.39 21.45
CA ASN A 49 5.05 -29.49 21.34
C ASN A 49 4.53 -29.40 19.90
N GLU A 50 5.38 -29.07 18.91
CA GLU A 50 4.99 -28.87 17.51
C GLU A 50 5.17 -30.15 16.69
N THR A 51 4.07 -30.84 16.39
CA THR A 51 4.08 -32.12 15.67
C THR A 51 4.54 -32.02 14.22
N ASN A 52 4.37 -30.86 13.59
CA ASN A 52 4.69 -30.61 12.17
C ASN A 52 5.90 -29.69 11.95
N LEU A 53 6.76 -29.54 12.97
CA LEU A 53 7.89 -28.60 12.94
C LEU A 53 8.81 -28.81 11.73
N GLU A 54 9.21 -30.05 11.45
CA GLU A 54 10.13 -30.35 10.34
C GLU A 54 9.54 -29.97 8.98
N HIS A 55 8.27 -30.33 8.74
CA HIS A 55 7.57 -29.94 7.52
C HIS A 55 7.45 -28.42 7.39
N PHE A 56 7.24 -27.71 8.52
CA PHE A 56 7.21 -26.25 8.51
C PHE A 56 8.58 -25.65 8.19
N LEU A 57 9.68 -26.16 8.77
CA LEU A 57 11.04 -25.74 8.45
C LEU A 57 11.38 -25.98 6.97
N ASP A 58 11.01 -27.13 6.42
CA ASP A 58 11.17 -27.44 5.00
C ASP A 58 10.37 -26.48 4.11
N LYS A 59 9.16 -26.10 4.55
CA LYS A 59 8.35 -25.06 3.89
C LYS A 59 9.07 -23.70 3.91
N LEU A 60 9.66 -23.29 5.04
CA LEU A 60 10.43 -22.04 5.11
C LEU A 60 11.67 -22.07 4.20
N ILE A 61 12.38 -23.19 4.14
CA ILE A 61 13.53 -23.38 3.24
C ILE A 61 13.10 -23.29 1.78
N LYS A 62 12.01 -23.97 1.41
CA LYS A 62 11.44 -23.92 0.05
C LYS A 62 11.12 -22.50 -0.39
N HIS A 63 10.74 -21.64 0.53
CA HIS A 63 10.36 -20.24 0.28
C HIS A 63 11.49 -19.23 0.51
N ASN A 64 12.75 -19.69 0.67
CA ASN A 64 13.90 -18.82 0.96
C ASN A 64 13.65 -17.90 2.17
N LEU A 65 12.96 -18.39 3.20
CA LEU A 65 12.81 -17.71 4.50
C LEU A 65 13.77 -18.26 5.55
N LEU A 66 14.33 -19.43 5.28
CA LEU A 66 15.30 -20.12 6.10
C LEU A 66 16.33 -20.79 5.21
N GLU A 67 17.59 -20.80 5.59
CA GLU A 67 18.64 -21.57 4.92
C GLU A 67 19.13 -22.66 5.87
N ARG A 68 19.47 -23.82 5.29
CA ARG A 68 20.21 -24.87 5.98
C ARG A 68 21.55 -25.12 5.31
N LYS A 69 22.63 -24.63 5.91
CA LYS A 69 24.01 -24.81 5.42
C LYS A 69 24.88 -25.45 6.48
N ASN A 70 25.66 -26.47 6.12
CA ASN A 70 26.52 -27.20 7.06
C ASN A 70 25.78 -27.72 8.32
N ARG A 71 24.52 -28.16 8.14
CA ARG A 71 23.61 -28.58 9.23
C ARG A 71 23.25 -27.47 10.24
N ARG A 72 23.48 -26.21 9.90
CA ARG A 72 23.06 -25.02 10.66
C ARG A 72 21.90 -24.35 9.95
N TYR A 73 20.96 -23.84 10.73
CA TYR A 73 19.81 -23.10 10.25
C TYR A 73 19.99 -21.60 10.52
N SER A 74 19.57 -20.76 9.59
CA SER A 74 19.58 -19.30 9.75
C SER A 74 18.47 -18.67 8.92
N LEU A 75 17.95 -17.53 9.39
CA LEU A 75 17.06 -16.70 8.58
C LEU A 75 17.84 -16.16 7.37
N THR A 76 17.14 -16.06 6.24
CA THR A 76 17.68 -15.58 4.95
C THR A 76 17.27 -14.16 4.62
N PHE A 77 16.45 -13.55 5.47
CA PHE A 77 15.93 -12.21 5.27
C PHE A 77 16.34 -11.28 6.43
N PRO A 78 16.53 -9.98 6.13
CA PRO A 78 16.85 -8.99 7.14
C PRO A 78 15.61 -8.57 7.92
N ILE A 79 15.84 -8.17 9.17
CA ILE A 79 14.84 -7.51 10.01
C ILE A 79 15.41 -6.14 10.37
N TYR A 80 14.77 -5.09 9.86
CA TYR A 80 15.18 -3.72 10.06
C TYR A 80 14.51 -3.14 11.30
N ASN A 81 15.19 -2.17 11.90
CA ASN A 81 14.56 -1.27 12.87
C ASN A 81 14.10 -0.05 12.10
N GLU A 82 12.95 0.49 12.48
CA GLU A 82 12.49 1.79 12.00
C GLU A 82 13.57 2.84 12.27
N LYS A 83 14.06 3.50 11.22
CA LYS A 83 14.94 4.66 11.41
C LYS A 83 14.05 5.89 11.56
N LYS A 84 14.40 6.74 12.53
CA LYS A 84 13.84 8.09 12.59
C LYS A 84 14.31 8.86 11.36
N THR A 85 13.39 9.02 10.40
CA THR A 85 13.41 9.96 9.28
C THR A 85 14.62 9.83 8.35
N ILE A 86 14.41 9.32 7.14
CA ILE A 86 15.37 9.55 6.04
C ILE A 86 15.46 11.06 5.80
N GLU A 87 16.67 11.60 5.78
CA GLU A 87 16.90 12.99 5.39
C GLU A 87 16.75 13.12 3.88
N ILE A 88 15.63 13.70 3.45
CA ILE A 88 15.37 14.02 2.04
C ILE A 88 16.05 15.36 1.72
N PRO A 89 16.96 15.42 0.73
CA PRO A 89 17.58 16.66 0.28
C PRO A 89 16.58 17.80 0.00
N ASP A 90 16.95 19.03 0.37
CA ASP A 90 16.13 20.22 0.12
C ASP A 90 15.83 20.46 -1.37
N SER A 91 16.71 20.02 -2.27
CA SER A 91 16.51 20.14 -3.72
C SER A 91 15.31 19.33 -4.23
N ILE A 92 15.15 18.11 -3.70
CA ILE A 92 14.00 17.24 -3.98
C ILE A 92 12.73 17.89 -3.48
N ASN A 93 12.75 18.37 -2.22
CA ASN A 93 11.60 19.05 -1.62
C ASN A 93 11.17 20.29 -2.43
N LYS A 94 12.12 21.14 -2.81
CA LYS A 94 11.83 22.33 -3.64
C LYS A 94 11.25 21.95 -5.00
N SER A 95 11.77 20.90 -5.63
CA SER A 95 11.26 20.42 -6.92
C SER A 95 9.82 19.91 -6.81
N ILE A 96 9.51 19.14 -5.76
CA ILE A 96 8.13 18.68 -5.48
C ILE A 96 7.20 19.85 -5.17
N GLU A 97 7.66 20.87 -4.43
CA GLU A 97 6.87 22.08 -4.16
C GLU A 97 6.56 22.87 -5.43
N VAL A 98 7.54 23.02 -6.34
CA VAL A 98 7.36 23.71 -7.62
C VAL A 98 6.42 22.94 -8.54
N LEU A 99 6.58 21.62 -8.66
CA LEU A 99 5.73 20.79 -9.51
C LEU A 99 4.32 20.62 -8.91
N GLY A 100 4.22 20.43 -7.59
CA GLY A 100 2.99 20.11 -6.87
C GLY A 100 2.19 21.31 -6.37
N GLN A 101 2.30 22.47 -7.03
CA GLN A 101 1.56 23.68 -6.66
C GLN A 101 0.05 23.47 -6.74
N ASP A 102 -0.43 22.86 -7.82
CA ASP A 102 -1.83 22.51 -7.96
C ASP A 102 -2.12 21.09 -7.42
N ARG A 103 -3.37 20.89 -6.99
CA ARG A 103 -3.81 19.62 -6.39
C ARG A 103 -3.71 18.45 -7.38
N CYS A 104 -3.93 18.68 -8.67
CA CYS A 104 -3.90 17.61 -9.67
C CYS A 104 -2.49 17.07 -9.85
N THR A 105 -1.52 17.96 -10.07
CA THR A 105 -0.12 17.57 -10.24
C THR A 105 0.43 16.92 -8.99
N ARG A 106 0.07 17.42 -7.80
CA ARG A 106 0.46 16.75 -6.54
C ARG A 106 -0.08 15.33 -6.43
N PHE A 107 -1.36 15.11 -6.73
CA PHE A 107 -1.96 13.77 -6.71
C PHE A 107 -1.31 12.85 -7.75
N PHE A 108 -0.97 13.37 -8.93
CA PHE A 108 -0.23 12.62 -9.95
C PHE A 108 1.18 12.24 -9.49
N ILE A 109 1.95 13.19 -8.93
CA ILE A 109 3.30 12.95 -8.42
C ILE A 109 3.27 11.78 -7.43
N PHE A 110 2.44 11.85 -6.39
CA PHE A 110 2.46 10.86 -5.32
C PHE A 110 1.70 9.58 -5.67
N GLY A 111 0.60 9.72 -6.40
CA GLY A 111 -0.31 8.63 -6.72
C GLY A 111 0.20 7.74 -7.84
N GLU A 112 0.88 8.32 -8.83
CA GLU A 112 1.20 7.66 -10.09
C GLU A 112 2.70 7.65 -10.36
N TRP A 113 3.32 8.82 -10.52
CA TRP A 113 4.71 8.92 -10.95
C TRP A 113 5.68 8.36 -9.90
N LEU A 114 5.68 8.90 -8.68
CA LEU A 114 6.60 8.52 -7.62
C LEU A 114 6.38 7.08 -7.16
N TRP A 115 5.11 6.65 -7.06
CA TRP A 115 4.78 5.28 -6.70
C TRP A 115 5.37 4.29 -7.72
N SER A 116 5.15 4.55 -9.02
CA SER A 116 5.69 3.70 -10.09
C SER A 116 7.21 3.77 -10.12
N PHE A 117 7.80 4.96 -9.96
CA PHE A 117 9.24 5.16 -9.97
C PHE A 117 9.95 4.37 -8.87
N LEU A 118 9.37 4.31 -7.68
CA LEU A 118 9.96 3.57 -6.56
C LEU A 118 9.73 2.06 -6.68
N PHE A 119 8.53 1.62 -7.07
CA PHE A 119 8.09 0.24 -6.84
C PHE A 119 7.86 -0.60 -8.10
N ALA A 120 7.96 -0.06 -9.32
CA ALA A 120 7.64 -0.81 -10.55
C ALA A 120 8.52 -2.06 -10.77
N GLU A 121 9.78 -2.01 -10.33
CA GLU A 121 10.77 -3.09 -10.56
C GLU A 121 10.84 -4.10 -9.40
N GLU A 122 10.11 -3.88 -8.31
CA GLU A 122 10.30 -4.59 -7.05
C GLU A 122 9.30 -5.76 -6.91
N GLN A 123 9.70 -6.96 -7.32
CA GLN A 123 8.80 -8.15 -7.30
C GLN A 123 9.22 -9.24 -6.32
N ASP A 124 10.49 -9.29 -5.92
CA ASP A 124 11.06 -10.41 -5.18
C ASP A 124 11.92 -9.91 -4.01
N TYR A 125 11.23 -9.46 -2.97
CA TYR A 125 11.82 -9.01 -1.71
C TYR A 125 11.08 -9.66 -0.53
N PHE A 126 11.76 -9.78 0.59
CA PHE A 126 11.19 -10.19 1.87
C PHE A 126 12.03 -9.60 3.00
N PHE A 127 11.42 -8.82 3.89
CA PHE A 127 12.08 -8.32 5.09
C PHE A 127 11.06 -8.08 6.22
N GLY A 128 11.54 -8.06 7.46
CA GLY A 128 10.76 -7.65 8.61
C GLY A 128 11.10 -6.22 9.05
N VAL A 129 10.17 -5.54 9.69
CA VAL A 129 10.42 -4.27 10.41
C VAL A 129 9.90 -4.41 11.83
N VAL A 130 10.75 -4.11 12.81
CA VAL A 130 10.37 -4.08 14.21
C VAL A 130 9.56 -2.81 14.48
N ASP A 131 8.32 -2.99 14.92
CA ASP A 131 7.41 -1.91 15.30
C ASP A 131 7.87 -1.31 16.64
N SER A 132 8.28 -0.04 16.59
CA SER A 132 8.97 0.64 17.69
C SER A 132 8.00 1.41 18.60
N LEU A 133 7.08 0.71 19.27
CA LEU A 133 6.19 1.25 20.33
C LEU A 133 5.20 2.37 19.91
N SER A 134 5.39 3.03 18.78
CA SER A 134 4.44 4.00 18.19
C SER A 134 3.52 3.26 17.24
N GLN A 135 2.22 3.23 17.56
CA GLN A 135 1.12 2.62 16.79
C GLN A 135 0.93 3.19 15.36
N GLN A 136 1.94 3.82 14.77
CA GLN A 136 1.87 4.32 13.42
C GLN A 136 2.29 3.24 12.43
N PRO A 137 1.47 2.97 11.41
CA PRO A 137 1.85 2.08 10.33
C PRO A 137 3.10 2.57 9.58
N VAL A 138 4.10 1.69 9.49
CA VAL A 138 5.44 2.00 8.99
C VAL A 138 5.42 2.50 7.54
N PHE A 139 4.64 1.84 6.67
CA PHE A 139 4.60 2.15 5.24
C PHE A 139 3.18 2.32 4.68
N LEU A 140 3.13 2.95 3.50
CA LEU A 140 1.90 3.12 2.73
C LEU A 140 1.70 1.98 1.74
N THR A 141 0.44 1.71 1.42
CA THR A 141 0.01 0.79 0.36
C THR A 141 -0.88 1.50 -0.63
N LYS A 142 -0.66 1.21 -1.92
CA LYS A 142 -1.56 1.60 -3.01
C LYS A 142 -2.53 0.46 -3.30
N LYS A 143 -3.81 0.78 -3.26
CA LYS A 143 -4.94 -0.06 -3.67
C LYS A 143 -5.49 0.51 -4.97
N GLU A 144 -5.50 -0.31 -6.01
CA GLU A 144 -6.00 0.06 -7.34
C GLU A 144 -7.01 -0.97 -7.80
N VAL A 145 -8.24 -0.53 -8.09
CA VAL A 145 -9.33 -1.43 -8.46
C VAL A 145 -10.26 -0.73 -9.46
N GLY A 146 -10.79 -1.46 -10.42
CA GLY A 146 -11.64 -0.91 -11.48
C GLY A 146 -11.46 -1.72 -12.75
N ASN A 147 -11.58 -1.03 -13.89
CA ASN A 147 -11.45 -1.65 -15.20
C ASN A 147 -10.44 -0.89 -16.08
N ASN A 148 -10.33 -1.32 -17.35
CA ASN A 148 -9.38 -0.75 -18.29
C ASN A 148 -9.66 0.70 -18.68
N ASP A 149 -10.82 1.28 -18.32
CA ASP A 149 -11.11 2.67 -18.65
C ASP A 149 -11.12 3.60 -17.43
N PHE A 150 -11.31 3.04 -16.23
CA PHE A 150 -11.54 3.84 -15.03
C PHE A 150 -11.28 3.03 -13.77
N LYS A 151 -10.49 3.62 -12.87
CA LYS A 151 -10.02 2.98 -11.65
C LYS A 151 -10.20 3.88 -10.44
N PHE A 152 -10.47 3.24 -9.31
CA PHE A 152 -10.46 3.82 -7.97
C PHE A 152 -9.08 3.56 -7.38
N ILE A 153 -8.42 4.63 -6.95
CA ILE A 153 -7.12 4.56 -6.29
C ILE A 153 -7.27 5.01 -4.84
N SER A 154 -6.65 4.26 -3.94
CA SER A 154 -6.49 4.63 -2.53
C SER A 154 -5.05 4.33 -2.12
N ILE A 155 -4.35 5.35 -1.65
CA ILE A 155 -3.05 5.19 -1.00
C ILE A 155 -3.24 5.51 0.46
N SER A 156 -2.98 4.54 1.31
CA SER A 156 -3.19 4.67 2.73
C SER A 156 -2.14 3.88 3.47
N HIS A 157 -1.93 4.22 4.72
CA HIS A 157 -1.14 3.35 5.57
C HIS A 157 -1.68 1.91 5.62
N GLU A 158 -0.79 0.93 5.80
CA GLU A 158 -1.14 -0.49 5.73
C GLU A 158 -2.23 -0.94 6.70
N ASN A 159 -2.18 -0.43 7.93
CA ASN A 159 -3.16 -0.76 8.95
C ASN A 159 -4.41 0.11 8.87
N SER A 160 -4.44 1.12 7.98
CA SER A 160 -5.62 1.95 7.80
C SER A 160 -6.56 1.34 6.75
N GLN A 161 -7.85 1.46 7.05
CA GLN A 161 -8.94 1.04 6.17
C GLN A 161 -9.78 2.29 5.86
N PRO A 162 -9.29 3.17 4.98
CA PRO A 162 -10.03 4.38 4.63
C PRO A 162 -11.39 3.98 4.05
N PHE A 163 -12.43 4.72 4.43
CA PHE A 163 -13.79 4.50 3.93
C PHE A 163 -13.91 5.04 2.50
N ASP A 164 -13.38 4.30 1.54
CA ASP A 164 -13.38 4.63 0.12
C ASP A 164 -13.74 3.43 -0.77
N LEU A 165 -14.04 3.72 -2.04
CA LEU A 165 -14.46 2.70 -3.01
C LEU A 165 -13.34 1.72 -3.35
N ALA A 166 -12.09 2.18 -3.42
CA ALA A 166 -10.97 1.31 -3.77
C ALA A 166 -10.78 0.21 -2.72
N THR A 167 -10.78 0.61 -1.44
CA THR A 167 -10.66 -0.31 -0.31
C THR A 167 -11.87 -1.23 -0.22
N TYR A 168 -13.09 -0.71 -0.40
CA TYR A 168 -14.32 -1.51 -0.41
C TYR A 168 -14.28 -2.65 -1.43
N PHE A 169 -14.04 -2.33 -2.72
CA PHE A 169 -14.03 -3.35 -3.77
C PHE A 169 -12.82 -4.29 -3.68
N MET A 170 -11.69 -3.84 -3.13
CA MET A 170 -10.58 -4.73 -2.81
C MET A 170 -10.94 -5.76 -1.73
N CYS A 171 -11.65 -5.36 -0.67
CA CYS A 171 -12.11 -6.29 0.36
C CYS A 171 -13.04 -7.36 -0.21
N LEU A 172 -13.99 -6.96 -1.07
CA LEU A 172 -14.90 -7.89 -1.73
C LEU A 172 -14.17 -8.90 -2.63
N SER A 173 -13.25 -8.44 -3.47
CA SER A 173 -12.50 -9.30 -4.40
C SER A 173 -11.53 -10.25 -3.69
N SER A 174 -10.92 -9.82 -2.58
CA SER A 174 -9.96 -10.61 -1.80
C SER A 174 -10.61 -11.62 -0.83
N ARG A 175 -11.95 -11.67 -0.76
CA ARG A 175 -12.74 -12.49 0.20
C ARG A 175 -12.31 -12.27 1.67
N LYS A 176 -11.72 -11.12 1.97
CA LYS A 176 -11.40 -10.71 3.34
C LYS A 176 -12.71 -10.32 4.04
N PRO A 177 -12.81 -10.52 5.36
CA PRO A 177 -13.96 -10.03 6.11
C PRO A 177 -14.08 -8.52 5.90
N LEU A 178 -15.25 -8.09 5.44
CA LEU A 178 -15.53 -6.68 5.21
C LEU A 178 -15.62 -5.97 6.58
N PRO A 179 -14.83 -4.91 6.83
CA PRO A 179 -14.90 -4.17 8.07
C PRO A 179 -16.30 -3.58 8.32
N ALA A 180 -16.73 -3.53 9.58
CA ALA A 180 -18.05 -3.01 9.95
C ALA A 180 -18.29 -1.55 9.51
N THR A 181 -17.21 -0.77 9.36
CA THR A 181 -17.25 0.59 8.80
C THR A 181 -17.87 0.62 7.40
N PHE A 182 -17.74 -0.44 6.61
CA PHE A 182 -18.29 -0.57 5.26
C PHE A 182 -19.73 -1.07 5.19
N GLN A 183 -20.38 -1.37 6.32
CA GLN A 183 -21.78 -1.81 6.35
C GLN A 183 -22.74 -0.88 5.59
N PRO A 184 -22.59 0.47 5.63
CA PRO A 184 -23.45 1.36 4.85
C PRO A 184 -23.33 1.14 3.33
N LEU A 185 -22.11 0.92 2.81
CA LEU A 185 -21.92 0.58 1.40
C LEU A 185 -22.45 -0.81 1.10
N GLN A 186 -22.16 -1.80 1.95
CA GLN A 186 -22.66 -3.17 1.75
C GLN A 186 -24.19 -3.23 1.70
N ASN A 187 -24.88 -2.49 2.57
CA ASN A 187 -26.34 -2.43 2.56
C ASN A 187 -26.91 -1.74 1.30
N LEU A 188 -26.14 -0.81 0.71
CA LEU A 188 -26.59 0.01 -0.41
C LEU A 188 -26.30 -0.64 -1.78
N ILE A 189 -25.09 -1.17 -1.96
CA ILE A 189 -24.62 -1.71 -3.23
C ILE A 189 -24.26 -3.19 -3.16
N GLY A 190 -24.16 -3.81 -1.96
CA GLY A 190 -23.90 -5.24 -1.80
C GLY A 190 -22.70 -5.73 -2.62
N ASP A 191 -22.89 -6.87 -3.27
CA ASP A 191 -21.89 -7.51 -4.13
C ASP A 191 -21.99 -7.07 -5.60
N VAL A 192 -22.38 -5.82 -5.84
CA VAL A 192 -22.40 -5.26 -7.20
C VAL A 192 -21.04 -5.47 -7.87
N ASP A 193 -21.10 -5.99 -9.10
CA ASP A 193 -19.93 -6.15 -9.96
C ASP A 193 -19.22 -4.81 -10.22
N ILE A 194 -17.89 -4.83 -10.15
CA ILE A 194 -17.08 -3.62 -10.23
C ILE A 194 -17.13 -2.96 -11.61
N ASP A 195 -17.17 -3.73 -12.71
CA ASP A 195 -17.23 -3.19 -14.06
C ASP A 195 -18.57 -2.46 -14.27
N TYR A 196 -19.65 -3.03 -13.74
CA TYR A 196 -20.94 -2.38 -13.73
C TYR A 196 -20.95 -1.11 -12.88
N PHE A 197 -20.39 -1.14 -11.67
CA PHE A 197 -20.29 0.03 -10.80
C PHE A 197 -19.50 1.18 -11.47
N VAL A 198 -18.34 0.87 -12.05
CA VAL A 198 -17.50 1.81 -12.79
C VAL A 198 -18.29 2.45 -13.94
N THR A 199 -19.03 1.66 -14.71
CA THR A 199 -19.85 2.15 -15.82
C THR A 199 -20.89 3.20 -15.35
N GLN A 200 -21.52 2.98 -14.19
CA GLN A 200 -22.49 3.91 -13.63
C GLN A 200 -21.82 5.16 -13.06
N THR A 201 -20.69 4.99 -12.37
CA THR A 201 -19.89 6.10 -11.84
C THR A 201 -19.42 7.06 -12.94
N LYS A 202 -18.91 6.54 -14.07
CA LYS A 202 -18.54 7.36 -15.24
C LYS A 202 -19.71 8.21 -15.75
N LYS A 203 -20.92 7.64 -15.83
CA LYS A 203 -22.13 8.36 -16.25
C LYS A 203 -22.47 9.49 -15.28
N ILE A 204 -22.37 9.23 -13.98
CA ILE A 204 -22.64 10.20 -12.93
C ILE A 204 -21.63 11.35 -12.98
N ILE A 205 -20.33 11.06 -13.02
CA ILE A 205 -19.28 12.09 -13.11
C ILE A 205 -19.42 12.95 -14.37
N ARG A 206 -19.77 12.36 -15.52
CA ARG A 206 -20.03 13.13 -16.75
C ARG A 206 -21.27 14.03 -16.62
N ALA A 207 -22.27 13.62 -15.84
CA ALA A 207 -23.48 14.39 -15.62
C ALA A 207 -23.29 15.52 -14.58
N THR A 208 -22.46 15.33 -13.55
CA THR A 208 -22.08 16.39 -12.60
C THR A 208 -21.31 17.51 -13.29
N LYS A 209 -20.34 17.17 -14.17
CA LYS A 209 -19.62 18.16 -15.00
C LYS A 209 -20.55 19.03 -15.88
N ARG A 210 -21.76 18.56 -16.17
CA ARG A 210 -22.75 19.29 -16.99
C ARG A 210 -23.82 20.01 -16.16
N ASN A 211 -23.71 20.04 -14.83
CA ASN A 211 -24.73 20.58 -13.90
C ASN A 211 -26.13 19.98 -14.09
N LYS A 212 -26.24 18.73 -14.55
CA LYS A 212 -27.52 18.12 -14.98
C LYS A 212 -28.19 17.21 -13.95
N ILE A 213 -27.55 16.90 -12.82
CA ILE A 213 -28.14 15.96 -11.85
C ILE A 213 -29.10 16.71 -10.93
N LYS A 214 -30.37 16.79 -11.34
CA LYS A 214 -31.50 17.09 -10.44
C LYS A 214 -32.06 15.77 -9.90
N ASN A 215 -32.20 15.68 -8.57
CA ASN A 215 -32.74 14.51 -7.87
C ASN A 215 -34.14 14.17 -8.41
N SER A 216 -34.24 13.18 -9.31
CA SER A 216 -35.53 12.71 -9.83
C SER A 216 -35.78 11.23 -9.55
N LYS A 217 -34.75 10.42 -9.33
CA LYS A 217 -34.87 9.00 -8.93
C LYS A 217 -33.76 8.60 -7.97
N ARG A 218 -34.09 7.69 -7.05
CA ARG A 218 -33.12 7.05 -6.16
C ARG A 218 -32.06 6.33 -6.99
N ASN A 219 -30.78 6.65 -6.81
CA ASN A 219 -29.67 6.05 -7.55
C ASN A 219 -28.61 5.60 -6.55
N ILE A 220 -28.54 4.27 -6.34
CA ILE A 220 -27.65 3.66 -5.36
C ILE A 220 -26.16 3.95 -5.64
N PHE A 221 -25.77 4.16 -6.90
CA PHE A 221 -24.39 4.51 -7.26
C PHE A 221 -24.06 5.95 -6.88
N GLN A 222 -25.01 6.85 -7.09
CA GLN A 222 -24.87 8.25 -6.65
C GLN A 222 -24.88 8.34 -5.12
N GLU A 223 -25.74 7.57 -4.45
CA GLU A 223 -25.75 7.47 -2.98
C GLU A 223 -24.43 6.90 -2.45
N ALA A 224 -23.85 5.89 -3.09
CA ALA A 224 -22.55 5.33 -2.69
C ALA A 224 -21.45 6.39 -2.78
N LEU A 225 -21.40 7.15 -3.88
CA LEU A 225 -20.44 8.25 -4.05
C LEU A 225 -20.68 9.41 -3.05
N LEU A 226 -21.92 9.65 -2.62
CA LEU A 226 -22.20 10.62 -1.55
C LEU A 226 -21.73 10.10 -0.18
N LEU A 227 -21.90 8.79 0.09
CA LEU A 227 -21.44 8.17 1.33
C LEU A 227 -19.91 8.25 1.47
N THR A 228 -19.17 7.98 0.40
CA THR A 228 -17.70 8.03 0.38
C THR A 228 -17.13 9.45 0.22
N ASN A 229 -17.98 10.48 0.22
CA ASN A 229 -17.60 11.87 -0.04
C ASN A 229 -16.92 12.10 -1.40
N ASP A 230 -17.17 11.22 -2.39
CA ASP A 230 -16.74 11.42 -3.77
C ASP A 230 -17.64 12.40 -4.53
N LEU A 231 -18.88 12.55 -4.07
CA LEU A 231 -19.82 13.59 -4.44
C LEU A 231 -20.26 14.38 -3.20
N LYS A 232 -20.61 15.64 -3.41
CA LYS A 232 -21.38 16.46 -2.46
C LYS A 232 -22.52 17.17 -3.16
N LYS A 233 -23.50 17.63 -2.39
CA LYS A 233 -24.62 18.46 -2.87
C LYS A 233 -24.36 19.92 -2.48
N ASP A 234 -24.67 20.85 -3.39
CA ASP A 234 -24.72 22.27 -3.06
C ASP A 234 -26.04 22.64 -2.35
N ALA A 235 -26.20 23.91 -2.01
CA ALA A 235 -27.41 24.43 -1.35
C ALA A 235 -28.70 24.22 -2.18
N ASN A 236 -28.58 24.04 -3.51
CA ASN A 236 -29.69 23.81 -4.42
C ASN A 236 -29.96 22.32 -4.67
N GLY A 237 -29.20 21.42 -4.01
CA GLY A 237 -29.31 19.97 -4.15
C GLY A 237 -28.66 19.42 -5.43
N ILE A 238 -27.86 20.22 -6.15
CA ILE A 238 -27.09 19.80 -7.33
C ILE A 238 -25.83 19.09 -6.86
N CYS A 239 -25.57 17.91 -7.44
CA CYS A 239 -24.37 17.14 -7.11
C CYS A 239 -23.14 17.64 -7.88
N TYR A 240 -22.02 17.78 -7.18
CA TYR A 240 -20.70 18.05 -7.75
C TYR A 240 -19.68 17.05 -7.22
N THR A 241 -18.65 16.79 -8.02
CA THR A 241 -17.59 15.84 -7.69
C THR A 241 -16.53 16.52 -6.83
N THR A 242 -16.22 15.91 -5.69
CA THR A 242 -15.20 16.36 -4.74
C THR A 242 -13.89 15.60 -4.87
N THR A 243 -13.99 14.35 -5.30
CA THR A 243 -12.84 13.50 -5.61
C THR A 243 -12.22 13.89 -6.94
N LEU A 244 -10.90 13.94 -6.95
CA LEU A 244 -10.15 14.28 -8.15
C LEU A 244 -10.28 13.16 -9.19
N VAL A 245 -10.42 13.52 -10.46
CA VAL A 245 -10.32 12.59 -11.59
C VAL A 245 -9.03 12.92 -12.34
N LEU A 246 -8.01 12.09 -12.17
CA LEU A 246 -6.76 12.18 -12.91
C LEU A 246 -6.91 11.56 -14.30
N GLU A 247 -6.43 12.29 -15.30
CA GLU A 247 -6.21 11.80 -16.66
C GLU A 247 -4.82 11.15 -16.75
N GLU A 248 -4.59 10.23 -17.70
CA GLU A 248 -3.40 9.36 -17.74
C GLU A 248 -2.07 10.12 -17.63
N GLN A 249 -2.01 11.32 -18.19
CA GLN A 249 -0.90 12.24 -18.02
C GLN A 249 -1.47 13.65 -17.86
N PRO A 250 -1.35 14.30 -16.71
CA PRO A 250 -1.56 15.75 -16.67
C PRO A 250 -0.57 16.38 -17.64
N THR A 251 -0.92 17.51 -18.24
CA THR A 251 0.04 18.28 -19.05
C THR A 251 1.24 18.61 -18.17
N ILE A 252 2.34 17.87 -18.33
CA ILE A 252 3.55 18.06 -17.55
C ILE A 252 4.13 19.40 -17.99
N VAL A 253 4.06 20.39 -17.11
CA VAL A 253 4.46 21.76 -17.43
C VAL A 253 5.99 21.88 -17.56
N ASP A 254 6.75 20.97 -16.94
CA ASP A 254 8.22 21.01 -16.89
C ASP A 254 8.84 19.60 -16.83
N GLU A 255 8.96 18.95 -18.00
CA GLU A 255 9.58 17.61 -18.13
C GLU A 255 11.03 17.59 -17.60
N ALA A 256 11.80 18.65 -17.85
CA ALA A 256 13.19 18.74 -17.41
C ALA A 256 13.33 18.80 -15.88
N LEU A 257 12.34 19.35 -15.18
CA LEU A 257 12.29 19.31 -13.72
C LEU A 257 11.90 17.92 -13.21
N PHE A 258 10.98 17.21 -13.87
CA PHE A 258 10.66 15.81 -13.54
C PHE A 258 11.86 14.88 -13.73
N ASP A 259 12.61 15.02 -14.82
CA ASP A 259 13.82 14.22 -15.08
C ASP A 259 14.88 14.46 -14.01
N ARG A 260 15.12 15.74 -13.66
CA ARG A 260 16.05 16.08 -12.57
C ARG A 260 15.58 15.53 -11.23
N LEU A 261 14.29 15.67 -10.91
CA LEU A 261 13.73 15.14 -9.68
C LEU A 261 13.89 13.61 -9.62
N GLY A 262 13.58 12.90 -10.71
CA GLY A 262 13.79 11.46 -10.82
C GLY A 262 15.24 11.06 -10.57
N HIS A 263 16.19 11.76 -11.20
CA HIS A 263 17.62 11.53 -10.98
C HIS A 263 18.04 11.78 -9.53
N GLU A 264 17.68 12.91 -8.94
CA GLU A 264 18.03 13.22 -7.54
C GLU A 264 17.44 12.20 -6.56
N VAL A 265 16.21 11.78 -6.80
CA VAL A 265 15.52 10.78 -5.97
C VAL A 265 16.22 9.41 -6.11
N SER A 266 16.66 9.00 -7.30
CA SER A 266 17.34 7.70 -7.49
C SER A 266 18.66 7.59 -6.72
N LEU A 267 19.41 8.70 -6.64
CA LEU A 267 20.68 8.75 -5.90
C LEU A 267 20.54 8.35 -4.43
N LEU A 268 19.33 8.44 -3.84
CA LEU A 268 19.06 8.04 -2.46
C LEU A 268 19.15 6.51 -2.24
N TRP A 269 19.06 5.70 -3.29
CA TRP A 269 19.16 4.23 -3.17
C TRP A 269 20.06 3.55 -4.20
N ASP A 270 20.56 4.26 -5.22
CA ASP A 270 21.38 3.67 -6.30
C ASP A 270 22.66 2.99 -5.79
N THR A 271 23.18 3.44 -4.65
CA THR A 271 24.36 2.86 -4.01
C THR A 271 24.05 1.60 -3.18
N ILE A 272 22.77 1.27 -2.95
CA ILE A 272 22.35 0.15 -2.11
C ILE A 272 22.30 -1.14 -2.94
N ALA A 273 23.35 -1.96 -2.80
CA ALA A 273 23.47 -3.23 -3.51
C ALA A 273 22.41 -4.27 -3.07
N ASP A 274 22.13 -4.38 -1.77
CA ASP A 274 21.15 -5.31 -1.23
C ASP A 274 19.72 -4.91 -1.62
N ARG A 275 18.96 -5.85 -2.18
CA ARG A 275 17.61 -5.57 -2.69
C ARG A 275 16.64 -5.24 -1.55
N ASN A 276 16.64 -6.01 -0.47
CA ASN A 276 15.71 -5.78 0.65
C ASN A 276 15.96 -4.41 1.28
N GLN A 277 17.22 -4.02 1.42
CA GLN A 277 17.60 -2.72 1.96
C GLN A 277 17.19 -1.58 1.02
N ARG A 278 17.26 -1.80 -0.30
CA ARG A 278 16.81 -0.84 -1.31
C ARG A 278 15.31 -0.64 -1.26
N VAL A 279 14.52 -1.72 -1.21
CA VAL A 279 13.05 -1.64 -1.08
C VAL A 279 12.67 -0.97 0.22
N PHE A 280 13.31 -1.35 1.34
CA PHE A 280 13.10 -0.71 2.63
C PHE A 280 13.38 0.81 2.57
N ALA A 281 14.51 1.23 1.99
CA ALA A 281 14.83 2.65 1.82
C ALA A 281 13.80 3.38 0.93
N LYS A 282 13.36 2.77 -0.17
CA LYS A 282 12.32 3.33 -1.05
C LYS A 282 10.98 3.51 -0.33
N GLN A 283 10.60 2.56 0.52
CA GLN A 283 9.42 2.65 1.37
C GLN A 283 9.54 3.82 2.37
N GLU A 284 10.69 3.95 3.05
CA GLU A 284 10.96 5.07 3.95
C GLU A 284 10.95 6.43 3.21
N ILE A 285 11.50 6.51 2.00
CA ILE A 285 11.47 7.71 1.15
C ILE A 285 10.02 8.09 0.80
N TYR A 286 9.23 7.12 0.34
CA TYR A 286 7.83 7.37 -0.01
C TYR A 286 7.02 7.84 1.20
N SER A 287 7.14 7.16 2.34
CA SER A 287 6.46 7.55 3.58
C SER A 287 6.87 8.93 4.04
N SER A 288 8.16 9.27 4.02
CA SER A 288 8.67 10.57 4.43
C SER A 288 8.11 11.70 3.55
N LEU A 289 8.17 11.53 2.23
CA LEU A 289 7.60 12.50 1.29
C LEU A 289 6.09 12.59 1.44
N PHE A 290 5.37 11.46 1.50
CA PHE A 290 3.92 11.45 1.63
C PHE A 290 3.48 12.21 2.89
N ASN A 291 4.05 11.86 4.05
CA ASN A 291 3.69 12.48 5.32
C ASN A 291 3.96 13.99 5.31
N LYS A 292 5.04 14.46 4.67
CA LYS A 292 5.35 15.89 4.56
C LYS A 292 4.34 16.67 3.69
N TYR A 293 3.88 16.09 2.58
CA TYR A 293 3.00 16.81 1.62
C TYR A 293 1.51 16.56 1.85
N PHE A 294 1.18 15.64 2.76
CA PHE A 294 -0.18 15.25 3.13
C PHE A 294 -0.37 15.18 4.66
N GLU A 295 0.28 16.05 5.44
CA GLU A 295 0.27 16.02 6.92
C GLU A 295 -1.14 15.92 7.55
N GLU A 296 -2.17 16.49 6.91
CA GLU A 296 -3.56 16.47 7.38
C GLU A 296 -4.39 15.29 6.86
N GLN A 297 -3.83 14.42 6.01
CA GLN A 297 -4.54 13.33 5.33
C GLN A 297 -3.94 11.97 5.67
N GLU A 298 -4.74 11.10 6.28
CA GLU A 298 -4.36 9.70 6.57
C GLU A 298 -4.37 8.81 5.30
N SER A 299 -4.92 9.31 4.21
CA SER A 299 -5.01 8.61 2.92
C SER A 299 -5.21 9.57 1.75
N LEU A 300 -4.79 9.13 0.58
CA LEU A 300 -4.94 9.78 -0.70
C LEU A 300 -5.88 8.94 -1.58
N SER A 301 -7.07 9.45 -1.87
CA SER A 301 -8.05 8.75 -2.72
C SER A 301 -8.45 9.59 -3.92
N TYR A 302 -8.42 8.98 -5.11
CA TYR A 302 -8.76 9.63 -6.37
C TYR A 302 -9.25 8.63 -7.42
N PHE A 303 -9.82 9.17 -8.49
CA PHE A 303 -10.22 8.40 -9.65
C PHE A 303 -9.21 8.59 -10.76
N LYS A 304 -8.90 7.52 -11.50
CA LYS A 304 -8.01 7.55 -12.65
C LYS A 304 -8.78 7.11 -13.87
N THR A 305 -8.73 7.87 -14.96
CA THR A 305 -9.12 7.39 -16.28
C THR A 305 -7.91 6.78 -16.95
N THR A 306 -8.10 5.61 -17.53
CA THR A 306 -7.13 4.91 -18.41
C THR A 306 -7.65 4.87 -19.84
#